data_AF-A0A7V9Q664-F1
#
_entry.id   AF-A0A7V9Q664-F1
#
_cell.length_a   1.000
_cell.length_b   1.000
_cell.length_c   1.000
_cell.angle_alpha   90.00
_cell.angle_beta   90.00
_cell.angle_gamma   90.00
#
_symmetry.space_group_name_H-M   'P 1'
#
loop_
_entity.id
_entity.type
_entity.pdbx_description
1 polymer ?
#
loop_
_entity_poly.entity_id
_entity_poly.type
_entity_poly.pdbx_seq_one_letter_code
_entity_poly.pdbx_strand_id
1 'polypeptide(L)' 'MYLVEMKWWDKPLGTAEVSQHVMRVFTRNYARAIFISNSDFTPAAINTCREALHHKVVVLCKL' A
#
# COMPACT_ATOMS: atom_id res chain seq x y z
N MET A 1 -6.27 1.43 14.01
CA MET A 1 -4.79 1.48 13.98
C MET A 1 -4.35 1.70 12.54
N TYR A 2 -3.32 2.53 12.29
CA TYR A 2 -2.74 2.70 10.96
C TYR A 2 -1.36 2.05 10.91
N LEU A 3 -1.10 1.26 9.86
CA LEU A 3 0.23 0.79 9.51
C LEU A 3 0.72 1.63 8.34
N VAL A 4 1.78 2.38 8.58
CA VAL A 4 2.37 3.28 7.59
C VAL A 4 3.63 2.64 7.03
N GLU A 5 3.76 2.62 5.71
CA GLU A 5 5.00 2.22 5.03
C GLU A 5 5.44 3.32 4.08
N MET A 6 6.70 3.74 4.21
CA MET A 6 7.32 4.74 3.36
C MET A 6 8.46 4.11 2.56
N LYS A 7 8.51 4.40 1.26
CA LYS A 7 9.57 3.95 0.35
C LYS A 7 10.13 5.15 -0.41
N TRP A 8 11.42 5.36 -0.24
CA TRP A 8 12.17 6.40 -0.93
C TRP A 8 12.91 5.83 -2.13
N TRP A 9 12.15 5.43 -3.15
CA TRP A 9 12.71 4.84 -4.38
C TRP A 9 12.68 5.85 -5.52
N ASP A 10 13.55 5.65 -6.49
CA ASP A 10 13.62 6.40 -7.75
C ASP A 10 12.68 5.82 -8.83
N LYS A 11 12.27 4.56 -8.67
CA LYS A 11 11.33 3.85 -9.54
C LYS A 11 9.98 3.58 -8.88
N PRO A 12 8.87 3.49 -9.64
CA PRO A 12 7.55 3.22 -9.09
C PRO A 12 7.48 1.89 -8.31
N LEU A 13 6.68 1.86 -7.24
CA LEU A 13 6.48 0.66 -6.43
C LEU A 13 5.60 -0.35 -7.15
N GLY A 14 6.05 -1.60 -7.17
CA GLY A 14 5.37 -2.73 -7.78
C GLY A 14 4.40 -3.44 -6.83
N THR A 15 3.80 -4.51 -7.33
CA THR A 15 2.87 -5.35 -6.58
C THR A 15 3.54 -6.04 -5.40
N ALA A 16 4.80 -6.47 -5.57
CA ALA A 16 5.55 -7.15 -4.50
C ALA A 16 5.74 -6.24 -3.28
N GLU A 17 6.10 -4.98 -3.52
CA GLU A 17 6.34 -3.97 -2.49
C GLU A 17 5.06 -3.66 -1.69
N VAL A 18 3.92 -3.53 -2.37
CA VAL A 18 2.65 -3.22 -1.68
C VAL A 18 2.04 -4.46 -0.99
N SER A 19 2.16 -5.65 -1.58
CA SER A 19 1.49 -6.86 -1.11
C SER A 19 1.93 -7.26 0.31
N GLN A 20 3.22 -7.16 0.62
CA GLN A 20 3.73 -7.52 1.95
C GLN A 20 3.15 -6.64 3.06
N HIS A 21 2.97 -5.35 2.80
CA HIS A 21 2.37 -4.43 3.78
C HIS A 21 0.86 -4.59 3.87
N VAL A 22 0.19 -4.81 2.74
CA VAL A 22 -1.24 -5.14 2.70
C VAL A 22 -1.51 -6.39 3.56
N MET A 23 -0.76 -7.47 3.39
CA MET A 23 -0.95 -8.69 4.19
C MET A 23 -0.80 -8.45 5.69
N ARG A 24 0.13 -7.59 6.11
CA ARG A 24 0.27 -7.19 7.52
C ARG A 24 -0.97 -6.43 8.04
N VAL A 25 -1.64 -5.66 7.19
CA VAL A 25 -2.89 -4.98 7.57
C VAL A 25 -4.05 -5.98 7.64
N PHE A 26 -4.10 -6.97 6.74
CA PHE A 26 -5.13 -8.00 6.73
C PHE A 26 -5.16 -8.85 7.98
N THR A 27 -4.00 -9.21 8.53
CA THR A 27 -3.88 -10.03 9.75
C THR A 27 -4.26 -9.29 11.04
N ARG A 28 -4.61 -8.00 10.97
CA ARG A 28 -4.91 -7.16 12.14
C ARG A 28 -6.34 -6.62 12.10
N ASN A 29 -7.06 -6.79 13.21
CA ASN A 29 -8.40 -6.23 13.36
C ASN A 29 -8.38 -4.70 13.35
N TYR A 30 -9.32 -4.10 12.62
CA TYR A 30 -9.51 -2.65 12.49
C TYR A 30 -8.23 -1.86 12.08
N ALA A 31 -7.29 -2.53 11.41
CA ALA A 31 -6.11 -1.91 10.84
C ALA A 31 -6.40 -1.28 9.47
N ARG A 32 -5.64 -0.24 9.12
CA ARG A 32 -5.69 0.49 7.85
C ARG A 32 -4.27 0.71 7.34
N ALA A 33 -4.10 0.81 6.02
CA ALA A 33 -2.79 1.00 5.40
C ALA A 33 -2.62 2.46 4.93
N ILE A 34 -1.41 2.99 5.10
CA ILE A 34 -0.94 4.19 4.38
C ILE A 34 0.38 3.83 3.71
N PHE A 35 0.46 4.03 2.39
CA PHE A 35 1.71 3.95 1.64
C PHE A 35 2.15 5.36 1.24
N ILE A 36 3.44 5.65 1.44
CA ILE A 36 4.07 6.90 1.02
C ILE A 36 5.22 6.55 0.07
N SER A 37 5.14 7.03 -1.17
CA SER A 37 6.15 6.80 -2.21
C SER A 37 6.75 8.12 -2.69
N ASN A 38 8.06 8.15 -2.92
CA ASN A 38 8.75 9.29 -3.56
C ASN A 38 8.59 9.30 -5.09
N SER A 39 8.42 8.14 -5.72
CA SER A 39 8.43 8.00 -7.18
C SER A 39 7.01 7.94 -7.74
N ASP A 40 6.35 6.80 -7.59
CA ASP A 40 4.94 6.56 -7.89
C ASP A 40 4.55 5.12 -7.51
N PHE A 41 3.36 4.67 -7.94
CA PHE A 41 2.95 3.26 -7.92
C PHE A 41 2.69 2.76 -9.34
N THR A 42 3.07 1.52 -9.63
CA THR A 42 2.71 0.89 -10.91
C THR A 42 1.20 0.66 -11.02
N PRO A 43 0.61 0.61 -12.24
CA PRO A 43 -0.82 0.32 -12.42
C PRO A 43 -1.26 -1.00 -11.77
N ALA A 44 -0.40 -2.02 -11.83
CA ALA A 44 -0.66 -3.30 -11.17
C ALA A 44 -0.71 -3.16 -9.64
N ALA A 45 0.20 -2.40 -9.03
CA ALA A 45 0.18 -2.13 -7.59
C ALA A 45 -1.08 -1.36 -7.16
N ILE A 46 -1.52 -0.39 -7.95
CA ILE A 46 -2.76 0.35 -7.73
C ILE A 46 -3.97 -0.60 -7.80
N ASN A 47 -4.00 -1.53 -8.77
CA ASN A 47 -5.06 -2.52 -8.88
C ASN A 47 -5.13 -3.44 -7.66
N THR A 48 -3.98 -3.94 -7.19
CA THR A 48 -3.91 -4.73 -5.95
C THR A 48 -4.43 -3.95 -4.73
N CYS A 49 -4.06 -2.67 -4.60
CA CYS A 49 -4.56 -1.83 -3.51
C CYS A 49 -6.06 -1.54 -3.64
N ARG A 50 -6.58 -1.42 -4.88
CA ARG A 50 -8.00 -1.24 -5.15
C ARG A 50 -8.80 -2.47 -4.76
N GLU A 51 -8.31 -3.67 -5.04
CA GLU A 51 -8.93 -4.92 -4.59
C GLU A 51 -8.94 -5.02 -3.06
N ALA A 52 -7.85 -4.63 -2.40
CA ALA A 52 -7.76 -4.61 -0.94
C ALA A 52 -8.80 -3.68 -0.27
N LEU A 53 -9.25 -2.62 -0.96
CA LEU A 53 -10.27 -1.68 -0.46
C LEU A 53 -11.61 -2.34 -0.16
N HIS A 54 -11.92 -3.49 -0.75
CA HIS A 54 -13.12 -4.26 -0.42
C HIS A 54 -13.14 -4.72 1.04
N HIS A 55 -11.98 -4.83 1.69
CA HIS A 55 -11.84 -5.38 3.04
C HIS A 55 -11.16 -4.44 4.03
N LYS A 56 -10.21 -3.61 3.58
CA LYS A 56 -9.39 -2.74 4.43
C LYS A 56 -9.22 -1.38 3.76
N VAL A 57 -9.24 -0.29 4.55
CA VAL A 57 -8.92 1.04 4.04
C VAL A 57 -7.42 1.10 3.72
N VAL A 58 -7.10 1.47 2.47
CA VAL A 58 -5.74 1.64 1.95
C VAL A 58 -5.62 3.03 1.35
N VAL A 59 -4.63 3.80 1.78
CA VAL A 59 -4.34 5.13 1.24
C VAL A 59 -2.98 5.09 0.53
N LEU A 60 -2.94 5.61 -0.69
CA LEU A 60 -1.70 5.81 -1.45
C LEU A 60 -1.39 7.30 -1.48
N CYS A 61 -0.17 7.66 -1.08
CA CYS A 61 0.33 9.02 -1.09
C CYS A 61 1.66 9.06 -1.86
N LYS A 62 1.79 10.07 -2.73
CA LYS A 62 3.02 10.41 -3.41
C LYS A 62 3.54 11.73 -2.83
N LEU A 63 4.83 11.77 -2.51
CA LEU A 63 5.54 12.98 -2.11
C LEU A 63 6.10 13.74 -3.31
#